data_AF-A0A928TZF0-F1
#
_entry.id   AF-A0A928TZF0-F1
#
_cell.length_a   1.000
_cell.length_b   1.000
_cell.length_c   1.000
_cell.angle_alpha   90.00
_cell.angle_beta   90.00
_cell.angle_gamma   90.00
#
_symmetry.space_group_name_H-M   'P 1'
#
loop_
_entity.id
_entity.type
_entity.pdbx_description
1 polymer ?
#
loop_
_entity_poly.entity_id
_entity_poly.type
_entity_poly.pdbx_seq_one_letter_code
_entity_poly.pdbx_strand_id
1 'polypeptide(L)'
;MKKEVEVMRVLRVPPMGKLVVEFRGNRYENIAQVSEEKVKRFLLTAVGELMAFSGGYQTLVDEGLAPPIITSDSKTQSDESLSEQQARFLASLEASRDALKAEKKRISSLSGISHVSAAPSSALNPVEQIDRILQQYVEADPALSGRSIHLVQHPAGGLQIDVDGKRYQRPSEIDDQRIQILIKKAIKEWEAG
;
A
#
# COMPACT_ATOMS: atom_id res chain seq x y z
N MET A 1 -29.33 37.55 -16.81
CA MET A 1 -28.36 37.21 -15.75
C MET A 1 -28.08 35.73 -15.82
N LYS A 2 -26.83 35.32 -16.08
CA LYS A 2 -26.48 33.88 -16.07
C LYS A 2 -26.40 33.44 -14.60
N LYS A 3 -27.10 32.35 -14.26
CA LYS A 3 -26.98 31.75 -12.93
C LYS A 3 -25.69 30.94 -12.91
N GLU A 4 -24.79 31.27 -12.00
CA GLU A 4 -23.62 30.43 -11.71
C GLU A 4 -24.10 29.16 -11.02
N VAL A 5 -23.50 28.03 -11.40
CA VAL A 5 -23.83 26.72 -10.84
C VAL A 5 -22.55 26.14 -10.25
N GLU A 6 -22.62 25.77 -8.98
CA GLU A 6 -21.53 25.09 -8.31
C GLU A 6 -21.41 23.65 -8.84
N VAL A 7 -20.25 23.32 -9.42
CA VAL A 7 -19.99 21.99 -10.04
C VAL A 7 -19.50 20.98 -9.01
N MET A 8 -18.52 21.35 -8.18
CA MET A 8 -17.98 20.53 -7.07
C MET A 8 -17.18 21.41 -6.09
N ARG A 9 -17.00 20.94 -4.85
CA ARG A 9 -16.05 21.53 -3.89
C ARG A 9 -14.85 20.62 -3.72
N VAL A 10 -13.66 21.21 -3.77
CA VAL A 10 -12.41 20.52 -3.42
C VAL A 10 -11.98 21.02 -2.05
N LEU A 11 -11.91 20.10 -1.08
CA LEU A 11 -11.61 20.39 0.31
C LEU A 11 -10.29 19.73 0.70
N ARG A 12 -9.51 20.39 1.56
CA ARG A 12 -8.31 19.81 2.16
C ARG A 12 -8.58 19.54 3.63
N VAL A 13 -8.49 18.28 4.05
CA VAL A 13 -8.83 17.87 5.42
C VAL A 13 -7.56 17.79 6.29
N PRO A 14 -7.49 18.54 7.42
CA PRO A 14 -6.42 18.38 8.40
C PRO A 14 -6.51 17.04 9.15
N PRO A 15 -5.40 16.49 9.70
CA PRO A 15 -4.05 17.06 9.77
C PRO A 15 -3.17 16.70 8.56
N MET A 16 -3.56 15.73 7.74
CA MET A 16 -2.71 15.17 6.67
C MET A 16 -2.78 15.92 5.35
N GLY A 17 -3.69 16.89 5.21
CA GLY A 17 -3.84 17.65 3.97
C GLY A 17 -4.42 16.82 2.81
N LYS A 18 -5.13 15.72 3.13
CA LYS A 18 -5.79 14.88 2.14
C LYS A 18 -6.87 15.67 1.41
N LEU A 19 -6.91 15.53 0.08
CA LEU A 19 -7.95 16.13 -0.75
C LEU A 19 -9.21 15.27 -0.73
N VAL A 20 -10.35 15.93 -0.55
CA VAL A 20 -11.69 15.33 -0.60
C VAL A 20 -12.55 16.17 -1.52
N VAL A 21 -13.29 15.51 -2.39
CA VAL A 21 -14.26 16.17 -3.28
C VAL A 21 -15.64 16.04 -2.67
N GLU A 22 -16.32 17.16 -2.47
CA GLU A 22 -17.71 17.21 -2.03
C GLU A 22 -18.61 17.53 -3.23
N PHE A 23 -19.61 16.67 -3.46
CA PHE A 23 -20.59 16.81 -4.53
C PHE A 23 -21.99 16.50 -3.98
N ARG A 24 -22.89 17.48 -4.06
CA ARG A 24 -24.28 17.40 -3.55
C ARG A 24 -24.36 16.94 -2.09
N GLY A 25 -23.43 17.38 -1.26
CA GLY A 25 -23.35 17.04 0.17
C GLY A 25 -22.70 15.70 0.48
N ASN A 26 -22.31 14.91 -0.53
CA ASN A 26 -21.56 13.67 -0.35
C ASN A 26 -20.07 13.94 -0.53
N ARG A 27 -19.24 13.29 0.30
CA ARG A 27 -17.78 13.44 0.28
C ARG A 27 -17.12 12.18 -0.27
N TYR A 28 -16.21 12.39 -1.21
CA TYR A 28 -15.49 11.33 -1.90
C TYR A 28 -13.99 11.60 -1.78
N GLU A 29 -13.26 10.63 -1.25
CA GLU A 29 -11.81 10.65 -1.16
C GLU A 29 -11.15 10.09 -2.41
N ASN A 30 -11.86 9.22 -3.13
CA ASN A 30 -11.44 8.66 -4.40
C ASN A 30 -12.65 8.44 -5.31
N ILE A 31 -12.40 8.35 -6.62
CA ILE A 31 -13.46 8.15 -7.61
C ILE A 31 -14.12 6.76 -7.51
N ALA A 32 -13.48 5.79 -6.85
CA ALA A 32 -14.01 4.44 -6.66
C ALA A 32 -15.12 4.39 -5.60
N GLN A 33 -15.19 5.36 -4.69
CA GLN A 33 -16.28 5.51 -3.71
C GLN A 33 -17.60 6.00 -4.35
N VAL A 34 -17.56 6.48 -5.59
CA VAL A 34 -18.74 6.97 -6.30
C VAL A 34 -19.48 5.79 -6.91
N SER A 35 -20.54 5.32 -6.25
CA SER A 35 -21.35 4.20 -6.74
C SER A 35 -22.20 4.56 -7.96
N GLU A 36 -22.64 5.81 -8.07
CA GLU A 36 -23.51 6.24 -9.18
C GLU A 36 -22.68 6.60 -10.41
N GLU A 37 -22.88 5.87 -11.51
CA GLU A 37 -22.10 6.05 -12.73
C GLU A 37 -22.28 7.45 -13.35
N LYS A 38 -23.48 8.04 -13.25
CA LYS A 38 -23.75 9.40 -13.72
C LYS A 38 -22.91 10.43 -12.97
N VAL A 39 -22.81 10.30 -11.64
CA VAL A 39 -22.00 11.20 -10.79
C VAL A 39 -20.52 10.99 -11.10
N LYS A 40 -20.08 9.75 -11.27
CA LYS A 40 -18.70 9.44 -11.64
C LYS A 40 -18.30 10.10 -12.96
N ARG A 41 -19.13 9.96 -14.00
CA ARG A 41 -18.89 10.62 -15.30
C ARG A 41 -18.85 12.14 -15.14
N PHE A 42 -19.80 12.70 -14.41
CA PHE A 42 -19.85 14.15 -14.17
C PHE A 42 -18.58 14.68 -13.48
N LEU A 43 -18.12 14.02 -12.42
CA LEU A 43 -16.89 14.39 -11.71
C LEU A 43 -15.66 14.29 -12.62
N LEU A 44 -15.56 13.21 -13.42
CA LEU A 44 -14.46 13.06 -14.38
C LEU A 44 -14.48 14.15 -15.46
N THR A 45 -15.66 14.53 -15.94
CA THR A 45 -15.81 15.66 -16.87
C THR A 45 -15.35 16.97 -16.22
N ALA A 46 -15.80 17.27 -15.00
CA ALA A 46 -15.40 18.47 -14.29
C ALA A 46 -13.89 18.55 -14.02
N VAL A 47 -13.25 17.42 -13.68
CA VAL A 47 -11.79 17.32 -13.55
C VAL A 47 -11.12 17.55 -14.90
N GLY A 48 -11.62 16.95 -15.98
CA GLY A 48 -11.10 17.17 -17.33
C GLY A 48 -11.17 18.63 -17.76
N GLU A 49 -12.27 19.31 -17.47
CA GLU A 49 -12.44 20.75 -17.72
C GLU A 49 -11.47 21.59 -16.88
N LEU A 50 -11.26 21.24 -15.61
CA LEU A 50 -10.28 21.91 -14.74
C LEU A 50 -8.85 21.74 -15.26
N MET A 51 -8.50 20.53 -15.73
CA MET A 51 -7.21 20.24 -16.35
C MET A 51 -7.03 20.99 -17.67
N ALA A 52 -8.08 21.12 -18.49
CA ALA A 52 -8.04 21.92 -19.71
C ALA A 52 -7.87 23.41 -19.38
N PHE A 53 -8.57 23.91 -18.35
CA PHE A 53 -8.45 25.27 -17.86
C PHE A 53 -7.02 25.59 -17.38
N SER A 54 -6.32 24.62 -16.78
CA SER A 54 -4.93 24.79 -16.34
C SER A 54 -3.88 24.73 -17.47
N GLY A 55 -4.28 24.64 -18.74
CA GLY A 55 -3.37 24.49 -19.88
C GLY A 55 -3.01 23.04 -20.22
N GLY A 56 -3.67 22.07 -19.58
CA GLY A 56 -3.41 20.64 -19.73
C GLY A 56 -2.53 20.06 -18.61
N TYR A 57 -2.36 18.74 -18.64
CA TYR A 57 -1.55 18.03 -17.64
C TYR A 57 -0.07 18.38 -17.74
N GLN A 58 0.44 18.56 -18.97
CA GLN A 58 1.85 18.85 -19.21
C GLN A 58 2.29 20.14 -18.49
N THR A 59 1.45 21.18 -18.50
CA THR A 59 1.74 22.43 -17.78
C THR A 59 1.94 22.21 -16.29
N LEU A 60 1.16 21.33 -15.66
CA LEU A 60 1.35 21.00 -14.24
C LEU A 60 2.65 20.21 -13.99
N VAL A 61 3.07 19.39 -14.95
CA VAL A 61 4.34 18.65 -14.87
C VAL A 61 5.53 19.59 -15.03
N ASP A 62 5.47 20.50 -16.00
CA ASP A 62 6.53 21.47 -16.28
C ASP A 62 6.76 22.41 -15.07
N GLU A 63 5.68 22.77 -14.37
CA GLU A 63 5.72 23.55 -13.11
C GLU A 63 6.09 22.71 -11.88
N GLY A 64 6.32 21.40 -12.02
CA GLY A 64 6.68 20.50 -10.92
C GLY A 64 5.54 20.24 -9.92
N LEU A 65 4.29 20.53 -10.30
CA LEU A 65 3.09 20.34 -9.47
C LEU A 65 2.45 18.95 -9.65
N ALA A 66 2.75 18.27 -10.75
CA ALA A 66 2.28 16.92 -11.05
C ALA A 66 3.45 16.00 -11.43
N PRO A 67 3.39 14.69 -11.06
CA PRO A 67 4.37 13.73 -11.53
C PRO A 67 4.24 13.52 -13.05
N PRO A 68 5.31 13.21 -13.79
CA PRO A 68 5.18 12.85 -15.19
C PRO A 68 4.37 11.56 -15.34
N ILE A 69 3.41 11.53 -16.28
CA ILE A 69 2.76 10.28 -16.66
C ILE A 69 3.79 9.46 -17.43
N ILE A 70 4.38 8.49 -16.76
CA ILE A 70 5.12 7.42 -17.42
C ILE A 70 4.05 6.57 -18.08
N THR A 71 3.81 6.80 -19.38
CA THR A 71 3.05 5.85 -20.18
C THR A 71 3.86 4.56 -20.19
N SER A 72 3.46 3.59 -19.37
CA SER A 72 3.88 2.20 -19.56
C SER A 72 3.36 1.78 -20.92
N ASP A 73 4.18 1.93 -21.95
CA ASP A 73 3.93 1.47 -23.31
C ASP A 73 3.71 -0.04 -23.28
N SER A 74 2.46 -0.40 -23.03
CA SER A 74 1.95 -1.77 -23.07
C SER A 74 1.57 -2.04 -24.51
N LYS A 75 2.55 -2.10 -25.42
CA LYS A 75 2.35 -2.60 -26.77
C LYS A 75 3.66 -3.16 -27.34
N THR A 76 3.65 -4.48 -27.57
CA THR A 76 4.50 -5.22 -28.52
C THR A 76 5.80 -5.84 -28.01
N GLN A 77 5.82 -6.44 -26.81
CA GLN A 77 6.74 -7.56 -26.57
C GLN A 77 6.01 -8.74 -25.90
N SER A 78 5.96 -9.83 -26.67
CA SER A 78 5.91 -11.24 -26.25
C SER A 78 4.67 -11.81 -25.56
N ASP A 79 3.60 -12.02 -26.34
CA ASP A 79 2.58 -13.06 -26.04
C ASP A 79 3.20 -14.48 -25.98
N GLU A 80 4.30 -14.71 -26.68
CA GLU A 80 4.96 -16.03 -26.73
C GLU A 80 5.71 -16.38 -25.43
N SER A 81 6.31 -15.39 -24.75
CA SER A 81 7.07 -15.65 -23.52
C SER A 81 6.17 -15.85 -22.29
N LEU A 82 4.97 -15.28 -22.29
CA LEU A 82 4.01 -15.43 -21.19
C LEU A 82 3.41 -16.83 -21.16
N SER A 83 3.14 -17.44 -22.33
CA SER A 83 2.65 -18.83 -22.41
C SER A 83 3.68 -19.83 -21.89
N GLU A 84 4.96 -19.68 -22.26
CA GLU A 84 6.03 -20.55 -21.75
C GLU A 84 6.27 -20.38 -20.24
N GLN A 85 6.20 -19.14 -19.73
CA GLN A 85 6.31 -18.89 -18.28
C GLN A 85 5.13 -19.50 -17.51
N GLN A 86 3.90 -19.42 -18.05
CA GLN A 86 2.72 -20.05 -17.46
C GLN A 86 2.83 -21.58 -17.46
N ALA A 87 3.33 -22.19 -18.54
CA ALA A 87 3.53 -23.64 -18.62
C ALA A 87 4.56 -24.13 -17.58
N ARG A 88 5.68 -23.42 -17.41
CA ARG A 88 6.68 -23.73 -16.38
C ARG A 88 6.13 -23.57 -14.97
N PHE A 89 5.31 -22.55 -14.75
CA PHE A 89 4.67 -22.33 -13.46
C PHE A 89 3.68 -23.44 -13.10
N LEU A 90 2.82 -23.85 -14.04
CA LEU A 90 1.89 -24.97 -13.85
C LEU A 90 2.62 -26.29 -13.57
N ALA A 91 3.70 -26.58 -14.31
CA ALA A 91 4.53 -27.75 -14.06
C ALA A 91 5.16 -27.75 -12.65
N SER A 92 5.54 -26.59 -12.14
CA SER A 92 6.11 -26.46 -10.79
C SER A 92 5.08 -26.72 -9.68
N LEU A 93 3.81 -26.36 -9.90
CA LEU A 93 2.71 -26.62 -8.98
C LEU A 93 2.34 -28.12 -8.95
N GLU A 94 2.33 -28.79 -10.10
CA GLU A 94 2.08 -30.24 -10.15
C GLU A 94 3.18 -31.03 -9.46
N ALA A 95 4.46 -30.69 -9.69
CA ALA A 95 5.59 -31.32 -9.01
C ALA A 95 5.54 -31.13 -7.48
N SER A 96 5.17 -29.92 -7.01
CA SER A 96 5.03 -29.63 -5.58
C SER A 96 3.88 -30.41 -4.94
N ARG A 97 2.77 -30.60 -5.66
CA ARG A 97 1.63 -31.39 -5.18
C ARG A 97 1.97 -32.86 -5.00
N ASP A 98 2.73 -33.45 -5.91
CA ASP A 98 3.09 -34.86 -5.83
C ASP A 98 4.15 -35.13 -4.74
N ALA A 99 5.08 -34.20 -4.51
CA ALA A 99 6.00 -34.26 -3.38
C ALA A 99 5.25 -34.24 -2.03
N LEU A 100 4.27 -33.35 -1.86
CA LEU A 100 3.45 -33.26 -0.65
C LEU A 100 2.57 -34.52 -0.43
N LYS A 101 2.13 -35.19 -1.50
CA LYS A 101 1.41 -36.47 -1.40
C LYS A 101 2.33 -37.64 -1.00
N ALA A 102 3.59 -37.63 -1.45
CA ALA A 102 4.57 -38.64 -1.07
C ALA A 102 5.02 -38.50 0.40
N GLU A 103 5.17 -37.27 0.90
CA GLU A 103 5.56 -36.98 2.29
C GLU A 103 4.47 -37.41 3.32
N LYS A 104 3.18 -37.27 2.96
CA LYS A 104 2.05 -37.56 3.85
C LYS A 104 1.87 -39.04 4.18
N LYS A 105 2.58 -39.95 3.49
CA LYS A 105 2.54 -41.40 3.75
C LYS A 105 3.56 -41.88 4.79
N ARG A 106 4.45 -41.01 5.28
CA ARG A 106 5.51 -41.37 6.24
C ARG A 106 5.29 -40.91 7.69
N ILE A 107 4.24 -40.12 7.97
CA ILE A 107 4.06 -39.46 9.29
C ILE A 107 2.90 -40.07 10.09
N SER A 108 2.29 -41.19 9.66
CA SER A 108 1.18 -41.84 10.37
C SER A 108 1.62 -42.76 11.53
N SER A 109 2.71 -42.44 12.20
CA SER A 109 3.11 -43.10 13.44
C SER A 109 3.88 -42.12 14.31
N LEU A 110 3.21 -41.60 15.34
CA LEU A 110 3.71 -41.23 16.68
C LEU A 110 2.85 -40.08 17.26
N SER A 111 1.99 -40.51 18.18
CA SER A 111 1.45 -39.85 19.38
C SER A 111 1.75 -38.36 19.64
N GLY A 112 0.68 -37.59 19.82
CA GLY A 112 0.36 -37.02 21.15
C GLY A 112 0.74 -35.56 21.44
N ILE A 113 -0.29 -34.83 21.91
CA ILE A 113 -0.30 -33.73 22.89
C ILE A 113 -0.51 -32.29 22.33
N SER A 114 -1.73 -31.80 22.63
CA SER A 114 -2.16 -30.44 22.98
C SER A 114 -2.38 -29.34 21.92
N HIS A 115 -3.67 -28.98 21.78
CA HIS A 115 -4.20 -27.62 21.52
C HIS A 115 -3.43 -26.57 22.35
N VAL A 116 -3.14 -25.34 21.90
CA VAL A 116 -4.03 -24.21 21.55
C VAL A 116 -3.13 -23.24 20.76
N SER A 117 -3.54 -22.60 19.67
CA SER A 117 -4.40 -21.44 19.67
C SER A 117 -4.75 -21.07 18.22
N ALA A 118 -5.99 -20.64 18.02
CA ALA A 118 -6.56 -20.28 16.73
C ALA A 118 -5.76 -19.19 16.01
N ALA A 119 -5.58 -19.39 14.70
CA ALA A 119 -5.31 -18.30 13.77
C ALA A 119 -6.46 -17.28 13.80
N PRO A 120 -6.23 -16.08 13.25
CA PRO A 120 -6.87 -15.87 11.96
C PRO A 120 -5.94 -15.25 10.91
N SER A 121 -5.92 -15.92 9.76
CA SER A 121 -5.85 -15.33 8.40
C SER A 121 -4.95 -14.09 8.19
N SER A 122 -3.70 -14.34 7.80
CA SER A 122 -2.81 -13.34 7.20
C SER A 122 -3.29 -12.92 5.79
N ALA A 123 -4.31 -12.06 5.73
CA ALA A 123 -4.34 -11.02 4.70
C ALA A 123 -3.38 -9.94 5.19
N LEU A 124 -2.10 -10.12 4.88
CA LEU A 124 -0.97 -9.36 5.43
C LEU A 124 -1.25 -7.86 5.44
N ASN A 125 -1.36 -7.30 6.64
CA ASN A 125 -1.47 -5.87 6.84
C ASN A 125 -0.13 -5.23 6.42
N PRO A 126 -0.10 -4.23 5.52
CA PRO A 126 1.15 -3.59 5.09
C PRO A 126 2.04 -3.16 6.25
N VAL A 127 1.44 -2.73 7.36
CA VAL A 127 2.16 -2.31 8.57
C VAL A 127 2.93 -3.48 9.22
N GLU A 128 2.33 -4.66 9.30
CA GLU A 128 2.98 -5.86 9.86
C GLU A 128 4.13 -6.35 8.97
N GLN A 129 3.99 -6.19 7.65
CA GLN A 129 5.07 -6.53 6.71
C GLN A 129 6.28 -5.61 6.89
N ILE A 130 6.04 -4.29 7.00
CA ILE A 130 7.10 -3.32 7.24
C ILE A 130 7.73 -3.54 8.62
N ASP A 131 6.94 -3.82 9.66
CA ASP A 131 7.46 -4.13 11.00
C ASP A 131 8.41 -5.33 10.95
N ARG A 132 8.04 -6.40 10.24
CA ARG A 132 8.88 -7.59 10.10
C ARG A 132 10.25 -7.27 9.47
N ILE A 133 10.27 -6.42 8.45
CA ILE A 133 11.52 -5.96 7.82
C ILE A 133 12.32 -5.11 8.81
N LEU A 134 11.66 -4.23 9.57
CA LEU A 134 12.32 -3.42 10.58
C LEU A 134 12.97 -4.28 11.67
N GLN A 135 12.27 -5.31 12.17
CA GLN A 135 12.82 -6.18 13.21
C GLN A 135 14.09 -6.90 12.73
N GLN A 136 14.14 -7.33 11.46
CA GLN A 136 15.37 -7.91 10.89
C GLN A 136 16.55 -6.95 10.98
N TYR A 137 16.33 -5.65 10.73
CA TYR A 137 17.39 -4.66 10.85
C TYR A 137 17.76 -4.33 12.31
N VAL A 138 16.80 -4.35 13.23
CA VAL A 138 17.04 -4.13 14.66
C VAL A 138 17.83 -5.31 15.26
N GLU A 139 17.50 -6.54 14.87
CA GLU A 139 18.25 -7.74 15.24
C GLU A 139 19.68 -7.75 14.66
N ALA A 140 19.84 -7.21 13.45
CA ALA A 140 21.14 -7.12 12.78
C ALA A 140 22.06 -6.01 13.34
N ASP A 141 21.52 -5.02 14.07
CA ASP A 141 22.30 -3.92 14.65
C ASP A 141 22.51 -4.10 16.17
N PRO A 142 23.73 -4.47 16.63
CA PRO A 142 24.04 -4.65 18.04
C PRO A 142 23.83 -3.40 18.89
N ALA A 143 23.84 -2.21 18.29
CA ALA A 143 23.63 -0.95 19.01
C ALA A 143 22.17 -0.73 19.41
N LEU A 144 21.22 -1.51 18.85
CA LEU A 144 19.79 -1.39 19.08
C LEU A 144 19.18 -2.60 19.78
N SER A 145 19.97 -3.64 20.09
CA SER A 145 19.49 -4.89 20.72
C SER A 145 18.86 -4.72 22.12
N GLY A 146 18.92 -3.52 22.70
CA GLY A 146 18.23 -3.17 23.96
C GLY A 146 17.01 -2.27 23.80
N ARG A 147 16.60 -1.95 22.56
CA ARG A 147 15.51 -1.02 22.26
C ARG A 147 14.30 -1.75 21.73
N SER A 148 13.12 -1.35 22.17
CA SER A 148 11.86 -1.90 21.69
C SER A 148 11.31 -0.95 20.63
N ILE A 149 11.44 -1.34 19.37
CA ILE A 149 11.00 -0.55 18.22
C ILE A 149 9.98 -1.38 17.47
N HIS A 150 8.73 -0.91 17.40
CA HIS A 150 7.64 -1.61 16.73
C HIS A 150 6.80 -0.67 15.88
N LEU A 151 6.31 -1.16 14.75
CA LEU A 151 5.30 -0.49 13.94
C LEU A 151 3.95 -1.14 14.22
N VAL A 152 2.98 -0.29 14.58
CA VAL A 152 1.62 -0.70 14.90
C VAL A 152 0.63 0.05 14.04
N GLN A 153 -0.45 -0.61 13.65
CA GLN A 153 -1.53 0.08 12.94
C GLN A 153 -2.40 0.83 13.94
N HIS A 154 -2.57 2.13 13.72
CA HIS A 154 -3.45 2.94 14.53
C HIS A 154 -4.92 2.61 14.23
N PRO A 155 -5.81 2.48 15.25
CA PRO A 155 -7.22 2.10 15.05
C PRO A 155 -8.04 3.09 14.22
N ALA A 156 -7.59 4.35 14.13
CA ALA A 156 -8.19 5.36 13.23
C ALA A 156 -7.73 5.25 11.76
N GLY A 157 -6.91 4.25 11.41
CA GLY A 157 -6.30 4.10 10.09
C GLY A 157 -5.05 4.96 9.95
N GLY A 158 -3.88 4.35 10.14
CA GLY A 158 -2.59 5.02 10.02
C GLY A 158 -1.43 4.18 10.56
N LEU A 159 -0.21 4.64 10.32
CA LEU A 159 0.99 4.05 10.90
C LEU A 159 1.33 4.72 12.23
N GLN A 160 1.55 3.93 13.28
CA GLN A 160 2.09 4.38 14.54
C GLN A 160 3.43 3.67 14.77
N ILE A 161 4.42 4.42 15.24
CA ILE A 161 5.76 3.93 15.55
C ILE A 161 5.93 3.99 17.06
N ASP A 162 6.14 2.84 17.69
CA ASP A 162 6.45 2.76 19.12
C ASP A 162 7.95 2.53 19.29
N VAL A 163 8.63 3.45 19.96
CA VAL A 163 10.07 3.39 20.28
C VAL A 163 10.23 3.53 21.79
N ASP A 164 10.72 2.49 22.46
CA ASP A 164 10.97 2.45 23.90
C ASP A 164 9.73 2.92 24.72
N GLY A 165 8.53 2.54 24.27
CA GLY A 165 7.25 2.89 24.88
C GLY A 165 6.72 4.29 24.54
N LYS A 166 7.44 5.08 23.74
CA LYS A 166 6.97 6.36 23.19
C LYS A 166 6.35 6.15 21.82
N ARG A 167 5.21 6.80 21.57
CA ARG A 167 4.42 6.65 20.34
C ARG A 167 4.62 7.85 19.44
N TYR A 168 4.91 7.61 18.17
CA TYR A 168 5.14 8.63 17.15
C TYR A 168 4.27 8.35 15.92
N GLN A 169 3.88 9.39 15.20
CA GLN A 169 3.13 9.24 13.95
C GLN A 169 4.04 9.30 12.73
N ARG A 170 5.22 9.91 12.86
CA ARG A 170 6.16 10.13 11.75
C ARG A 170 7.58 9.76 12.16
N PRO A 171 8.38 9.19 11.23
CA PRO A 171 9.80 8.93 11.50
C PRO A 171 10.56 10.21 11.88
N SER A 172 10.17 11.38 11.36
CA SER A 172 10.81 12.66 11.68
C SER A 172 10.63 13.13 13.12
N GLU A 173 9.68 12.55 13.87
CA GLU A 173 9.40 12.92 15.27
C GLU A 173 10.29 12.17 16.28
N ILE A 174 11.06 11.18 15.81
CA ILE A 174 11.91 10.34 16.66
C ILE A 174 13.25 11.04 16.86
N ASP A 175 13.68 11.27 18.10
CA ASP A 175 14.93 11.99 18.40
C ASP A 175 16.18 11.28 17.83
N ASP A 176 16.15 9.95 17.76
CA ASP A 176 17.28 9.14 17.30
C ASP A 176 17.31 9.01 15.77
N GLN A 177 18.26 9.70 15.14
CA GLN A 177 18.46 9.67 13.69
C GLN A 177 18.71 8.27 13.12
N ARG A 178 19.34 7.35 13.87
CA ARG A 178 19.58 5.99 13.39
C ARG A 178 18.28 5.22 13.24
N ILE A 179 17.38 5.37 14.22
CA ILE A 179 16.04 4.76 14.18
C ILE A 179 15.25 5.33 12.99
N GLN A 180 15.34 6.63 12.72
CA GLN A 180 14.69 7.22 11.54
C GLN A 180 15.19 6.59 10.23
N ILE A 181 16.51 6.41 10.10
CA ILE A 181 17.13 5.84 8.90
C ILE A 181 16.68 4.38 8.73
N LEU A 182 16.64 3.61 9.81
CA LEU A 182 16.20 2.22 9.79
C LEU A 182 14.75 2.06 9.36
N ILE A 183 13.85 2.86 9.94
CA ILE A 183 12.44 2.84 9.57
C ILE A 183 12.26 3.22 8.10
N LYS A 184 12.95 4.26 7.62
CA LYS A 184 12.93 4.63 6.20
C LYS A 184 13.46 3.53 5.29
N LYS A 185 14.51 2.83 5.72
CA LYS A 185 15.08 1.70 4.98
C LYS A 185 14.11 0.52 4.90
N ALA A 186 13.43 0.19 6.00
CA ALA A 186 12.43 -0.86 6.03
C ALA A 186 11.23 -0.56 5.12
N ILE A 187 10.73 0.69 5.13
CA ILE A 187 9.66 1.12 4.23
C ILE A 187 10.08 1.01 2.76
N LYS A 188 11.29 1.49 2.44
CA LYS A 188 11.82 1.44 1.07
C LYS A 188 12.00 0.01 0.55
N GLU A 189 12.47 -0.90 1.40
CA GLU A 189 12.63 -2.32 1.07
C GLU A 189 11.27 -2.96 0.77
N TRP A 190 10.25 -2.64 1.57
CA TRP A 190 8.89 -3.10 1.36
C TRP A 190 8.28 -2.58 0.05
N GLU A 191 8.54 -1.31 -0.33
CA GLU A 191 8.09 -0.76 -1.62
C GLU A 191 8.78 -1.38 -2.83
N ALA A 192 9.96 -1.99 -2.65
CA ALA A 192 10.75 -2.59 -3.72
C ALA A 192 10.46 -4.08 -3.97
N GLY A 193 9.76 -4.75 -3.04
CA GLY A 193 9.41 -6.18 -3.11
C GLY A 193 8.03 -6.43 -3.69
#